data_AF-A0A345YLR3-F1
#
_entry.id   AF-A0A345YLR3-F1
#
_cell.length_a   1.000
_cell.length_b   1.000
_cell.length_c   1.000
_cell.angle_alpha   90.00
_cell.angle_beta   90.00
_cell.angle_gamma   90.00
#
_symmetry.space_group_name_H-M   'P 1'
#
loop_
_entity.id
_entity.type
_entity.pdbx_description
1 polymer ?
#
loop_
_entity_poly.entity_id
_entity_poly.type
_entity_poly.pdbx_seq_one_letter_code
_entity_poly.pdbx_strand_id
1 'polypeptide(L)'
;MWRIELAKHGWTASTVSAALHATPADGLALLSTSDTTGVLIDLGAGIVVSETAQDEAVDSSAGILVIFDEAGLYAYDPDDQPLWSLSVEDQISIEALGGVVLHLREDGSIRVHNVLTGESPRVWWRL
;
A
#
# COMPACT_ATOMS: atom_id res chain seq x y z
N MET A 1 3.38 -25.17 0.56
CA MET A 1 2.89 -24.63 -0.74
C MET A 1 1.48 -24.16 -0.51
N TRP A 2 1.24 -22.86 -0.67
CA TRP A 2 -0.08 -22.25 -0.50
C TRP A 2 -0.75 -22.05 -1.87
N ARG A 3 -2.06 -21.77 -1.85
CA ARG A 3 -2.86 -21.47 -3.05
C ARG A 3 -4.02 -20.54 -2.69
N ILE A 4 -4.21 -19.50 -3.50
CA ILE A 4 -5.36 -18.61 -3.44
C ILE A 4 -6.30 -18.95 -4.60
N GLU A 5 -7.58 -19.19 -4.31
CA GLU A 5 -8.58 -19.53 -5.32
C GLU A 5 -9.26 -18.26 -5.83
N LEU A 6 -8.91 -17.82 -7.05
CA LEU A 6 -9.44 -16.60 -7.68
C LEU A 6 -10.97 -16.49 -7.58
N ALA A 7 -11.69 -17.58 -7.82
CA ALA A 7 -13.15 -17.62 -7.80
C ALA A 7 -13.78 -17.29 -6.43
N LYS A 8 -13.07 -17.51 -5.32
CA LYS A 8 -13.56 -17.13 -3.97
C LYS A 8 -13.58 -15.63 -3.76
N HIS A 9 -12.79 -14.90 -4.53
CA HIS A 9 -12.67 -13.44 -4.49
C HIS A 9 -13.36 -12.77 -5.70
N GLY A 10 -14.14 -13.53 -6.48
CA GLY A 10 -14.81 -13.01 -7.67
C GLY A 10 -13.88 -12.72 -8.86
N TRP A 11 -12.61 -13.11 -8.79
CA TRP A 11 -11.63 -12.88 -9.86
C TRP A 11 -11.58 -14.02 -10.87
N THR A 12 -11.04 -13.71 -12.04
CA THR A 12 -10.78 -14.66 -13.13
C THR A 12 -9.34 -14.54 -13.61
N ALA A 13 -8.85 -15.54 -14.35
CA ALA A 13 -7.49 -15.49 -14.91
C ALA A 13 -7.29 -14.32 -15.88
N SER A 14 -8.35 -13.83 -16.54
CA SER A 14 -8.28 -12.69 -17.45
C SER A 14 -8.37 -11.33 -16.76
N THR A 15 -8.79 -11.27 -15.50
CA THR A 15 -8.89 -10.03 -14.73
C THR A 15 -7.69 -9.81 -13.82
N VAL A 16 -6.83 -10.82 -13.65
CA VAL A 16 -5.66 -10.75 -12.77
C VAL A 16 -4.40 -10.63 -13.61
N SER A 17 -3.60 -9.61 -13.35
CA SER A 17 -2.31 -9.39 -13.97
C SER A 17 -1.31 -8.82 -12.98
N ALA A 18 -0.02 -8.82 -13.33
CA ALA A 18 0.97 -8.10 -12.52
C ALA A 18 0.68 -6.59 -12.57
N ALA A 19 0.73 -5.89 -11.43
CA ALA A 19 0.59 -4.44 -11.41
C ALA A 19 1.73 -3.78 -12.22
N LEU A 20 1.39 -2.88 -13.14
CA LEU A 20 2.34 -2.33 -14.12
C LEU A 20 3.31 -1.29 -13.54
N HIS A 21 3.00 -0.71 -12.38
CA HIS A 21 3.71 0.44 -11.81
C HIS A 21 4.13 0.27 -10.36
N ALA A 22 3.77 -0.84 -9.71
CA ALA A 22 4.18 -1.14 -8.36
C ALA A 22 5.51 -1.88 -8.36
N THR A 23 6.37 -1.56 -7.39
CA THR A 23 7.51 -2.40 -7.02
C THR A 23 7.25 -2.89 -5.60
N PRO A 24 6.55 -4.03 -5.44
CA PRO A 24 6.17 -4.51 -4.13
C PRO A 24 7.36 -4.69 -3.21
N ALA A 25 7.15 -4.45 -1.92
CA ALA A 25 8.15 -4.76 -0.91
C ALA A 25 8.47 -6.27 -0.93
N ASP A 26 9.69 -6.62 -0.55
CA ASP A 26 10.13 -8.01 -0.50
C ASP A 26 9.15 -8.89 0.30
N GLY A 27 8.72 -10.00 -0.29
CA GLY A 27 7.76 -10.92 0.33
C GLY A 27 6.29 -10.59 0.06
N LEU A 28 5.99 -9.46 -0.59
CA LEU A 28 4.65 -9.09 -1.04
C LEU A 28 4.51 -9.23 -2.56
N ALA A 29 3.27 -9.32 -3.03
CA ALA A 29 2.93 -9.17 -4.43
C ALA A 29 1.65 -8.35 -4.59
N LEU A 30 1.74 -7.29 -5.40
CA LEU A 30 0.58 -6.55 -5.88
C LEU A 30 0.17 -7.05 -7.27
N LEU A 31 -1.07 -7.52 -7.39
CA LEU A 31 -1.66 -7.93 -8.66
C LEU A 31 -2.81 -6.99 -9.00
N SER A 32 -2.85 -6.47 -10.24
CA SER A 32 -4.01 -5.72 -10.73
C SER A 32 -5.20 -6.66 -10.92
N THR A 33 -6.35 -6.27 -10.38
CA THR A 33 -7.65 -6.95 -10.53
C THR A 33 -8.64 -6.11 -11.35
N SER A 34 -8.35 -4.82 -11.51
CA SER A 34 -8.99 -3.87 -12.41
C SER A 34 -7.99 -2.79 -12.86
N ASP A 35 -8.46 -1.80 -13.63
CA ASP A 35 -7.65 -0.66 -14.06
C ASP A 35 -7.19 0.24 -12.90
N THR A 36 -7.94 0.26 -11.79
CA THR A 36 -7.72 1.18 -10.66
C THR A 36 -7.50 0.49 -9.33
N THR A 37 -7.65 -0.84 -9.26
CA THR A 37 -7.51 -1.60 -8.01
C THR A 37 -6.74 -2.89 -8.21
N GLY A 38 -6.11 -3.34 -7.14
CA GLY A 38 -5.35 -4.58 -7.08
C GLY A 38 -5.55 -5.33 -5.77
N VAL A 39 -4.97 -6.51 -5.74
CA VAL A 39 -4.87 -7.37 -4.56
C VAL A 39 -3.43 -7.41 -4.09
N LEU A 40 -3.22 -7.09 -2.81
CA LEU A 40 -1.94 -7.24 -2.13
C LEU A 40 -1.90 -8.60 -1.41
N ILE A 41 -0.86 -9.38 -1.69
CA ILE A 41 -0.71 -10.75 -1.19
C ILE A 41 0.60 -10.86 -0.41
N ASP A 42 0.54 -11.46 0.78
CA ASP A 42 1.72 -11.95 1.48
C ASP A 42 2.14 -13.30 0.88
N LEU A 43 3.34 -13.36 0.29
CA LEU A 43 3.88 -14.56 -0.37
C LEU A 43 4.45 -15.59 0.62
N GLY A 44 4.78 -15.19 1.84
CA GLY A 44 5.24 -16.09 2.90
C GLY A 44 4.09 -16.92 3.47
N ALA A 45 2.99 -16.25 3.80
CA ALA A 45 1.78 -16.86 4.37
C ALA A 45 0.79 -17.35 3.30
N GLY A 46 0.82 -16.76 2.10
CA GLY A 46 -0.14 -17.06 1.04
C GLY A 46 -1.54 -16.53 1.32
N ILE A 47 -1.62 -15.35 1.93
CA ILE A 47 -2.88 -14.70 2.32
C ILE A 47 -3.07 -13.39 1.57
N VAL A 48 -4.33 -13.01 1.39
CA VAL A 48 -4.70 -11.69 0.86
C VAL A 48 -4.67 -10.69 2.02
N VAL A 49 -3.83 -9.66 1.89
CA VAL A 49 -3.70 -8.57 2.87
C VAL A 49 -4.71 -7.46 2.56
N SER A 50 -4.91 -7.15 1.28
CA SER A 50 -5.92 -6.20 0.81
C SER A 50 -6.44 -6.61 -0.57
N GLU A 51 -7.74 -6.41 -0.81
CA GLU A 51 -8.42 -6.65 -2.10
C GLU A 51 -8.60 -5.37 -2.94
N THR A 52 -8.23 -4.23 -2.37
CA THR A 52 -8.46 -2.89 -2.94
C THR A 52 -7.17 -2.09 -3.12
N ALA A 53 -6.02 -2.66 -2.75
CA ALA A 53 -4.73 -1.99 -2.78
C ALA A 53 -4.40 -1.44 -4.17
N GLN A 54 -4.01 -0.18 -4.20
CA GLN A 54 -3.49 0.52 -5.36
C GLN A 54 -1.96 0.63 -5.31
N ASP A 55 -1.42 0.78 -4.10
CA ASP A 55 0.01 0.91 -3.83
C ASP A 55 0.29 0.46 -2.39
N GLU A 56 1.56 0.15 -2.11
CA GLU A 56 2.01 -0.22 -0.79
C GLU A 56 3.46 0.17 -0.54
N ALA A 57 3.82 0.33 0.73
CA ALA A 57 5.21 0.46 1.12
C ALA A 57 5.44 -0.11 2.53
N VAL A 58 6.66 -0.56 2.79
CA VAL A 58 7.05 -1.17 4.07
C VAL A 58 8.23 -0.41 4.69
N ASP A 59 8.10 -0.01 5.95
CA ASP A 59 9.26 0.39 6.75
C ASP A 59 9.98 -0.87 7.22
N SER A 60 11.01 -1.32 6.53
CA SER A 60 11.75 -2.51 6.96
C SER A 60 12.41 -2.35 8.33
N SER A 61 12.63 -1.12 8.81
CA SER A 61 13.26 -0.87 10.11
C SER A 61 12.29 -1.04 11.29
N ALA A 62 10.99 -0.80 11.04
CA ALA A 62 9.91 -0.89 12.03
C ALA A 62 8.92 -2.04 11.75
N GLY A 63 9.02 -2.68 10.58
CA GLY A 63 8.08 -3.68 10.07
C GLY A 63 6.68 -3.14 9.80
N ILE A 64 6.54 -1.84 9.53
CA ILE A 64 5.24 -1.20 9.33
C ILE A 64 4.85 -1.27 7.85
N LEU A 65 3.67 -1.81 7.58
CA LEU A 65 3.07 -1.82 6.25
C LEU A 65 2.13 -0.63 6.09
N VAL A 66 2.28 0.13 5.01
CA VAL A 66 1.33 1.15 4.57
C VAL A 66 0.68 0.68 3.28
N ILE A 67 -0.64 0.68 3.25
CA ILE A 67 -1.46 0.36 2.07
C ILE A 67 -2.21 1.62 1.66
N PHE A 68 -2.21 1.90 0.35
CA PHE A 68 -3.06 2.91 -0.26
C PHE A 68 -4.18 2.24 -1.06
N ASP A 69 -5.42 2.67 -0.85
CA ASP A 69 -6.56 2.32 -1.69
C ASP A 69 -7.53 3.52 -1.89
N GLU A 70 -8.66 3.27 -2.54
CA GLU A 70 -9.68 4.29 -2.83
C GLU A 70 -10.24 5.01 -1.59
N ALA A 71 -10.20 4.38 -0.41
CA ALA A 71 -10.68 4.97 0.83
C ALA A 71 -9.57 5.71 1.60
N GLY A 72 -8.31 5.40 1.32
CA GLY A 72 -7.16 6.22 1.67
C GLY A 72 -5.93 5.42 2.07
N LEU A 73 -5.18 5.95 3.04
CA LEU A 73 -3.97 5.32 3.57
C LEU A 73 -4.26 4.59 4.89
N TYR A 74 -3.66 3.42 5.03
CA TYR A 74 -3.78 2.57 6.22
C TYR A 74 -2.40 2.08 6.62
N ALA A 75 -2.04 2.23 7.89
CA ALA A 75 -0.81 1.67 8.42
C ALA A 75 -1.09 0.56 9.41
N TYR A 76 -0.29 -0.50 9.30
CA TYR A 76 -0.36 -1.69 10.13
C TYR A 76 1.01 -1.97 10.75
N ASP A 77 1.02 -2.44 11.99
CA ASP A 77 2.23 -2.92 12.64
C ASP A 77 2.62 -4.33 12.15
N PRO A 78 3.77 -4.89 12.60
CA PRO A 78 4.20 -6.22 12.18
C PRO A 78 3.26 -7.38 12.58
N ASP A 79 2.31 -7.14 13.48
CA ASP A 79 1.31 -8.10 13.95
C ASP A 79 -0.06 -7.85 13.27
N ASP A 80 -0.06 -7.16 12.13
CA ASP A 80 -1.23 -6.75 11.33
C ASP A 80 -2.25 -5.90 12.10
N GLN A 81 -1.85 -5.25 13.20
CA GLN A 81 -2.75 -4.38 13.95
C GLN A 81 -2.77 -2.98 13.34
N PRO A 82 -3.96 -2.37 13.18
CA PRO A 82 -4.06 -1.02 12.63
C PRO A 82 -3.41 0.00 13.58
N LEU A 83 -2.49 0.80 13.05
CA LEU A 83 -1.86 1.92 13.74
C LEU A 83 -2.65 3.21 13.54
N TRP A 84 -2.94 3.53 12.28
CA TRP A 84 -3.70 4.73 11.89
C TRP A 84 -4.28 4.57 10.49
N SER A 85 -5.26 5.41 10.18
CA SER A 85 -5.79 5.58 8.84
C SER A 85 -5.98 7.07 8.52
N LEU A 86 -5.78 7.43 7.26
CA LEU A 86 -5.93 8.79 6.76
C LEU A 86 -6.75 8.77 5.48
N SER A 87 -7.83 9.54 5.44
CA SER A 87 -8.47 9.87 4.17
C SER A 87 -7.57 10.84 3.40
N VAL A 88 -7.35 10.54 2.13
CA VAL A 88 -6.51 11.28 1.20
C VAL A 88 -7.29 11.50 -0.09
N GLU A 89 -6.94 12.52 -0.86
CA GLU A 89 -7.58 12.76 -2.15
C GLU A 89 -7.10 11.74 -3.20
N ASP A 90 -7.90 11.51 -4.23
CA ASP A 90 -7.76 10.43 -5.23
C ASP A 90 -6.46 10.50 -6.08
N GLN A 91 -5.64 11.53 -5.92
CA GLN A 91 -4.43 11.77 -6.73
C GLN A 91 -3.16 11.77 -5.87
N ILE A 92 -3.01 10.76 -5.02
CA ILE A 92 -1.76 10.52 -4.30
C ILE A 92 -1.03 9.28 -4.81
N SER A 93 0.30 9.28 -4.69
CA SER A 93 1.14 8.08 -4.85
C SER A 93 2.15 7.99 -3.72
N ILE A 94 2.50 6.76 -3.32
CA ILE A 94 3.59 6.55 -2.37
C ILE A 94 4.90 6.67 -3.14
N GLU A 95 5.70 7.68 -2.84
CA GLU A 95 6.99 7.89 -3.52
C GLU A 95 8.13 7.12 -2.87
N ALA A 96 8.10 7.07 -1.54
CA ALA A 96 9.12 6.41 -0.75
C ALA A 96 8.67 6.23 0.69
N LEU A 97 9.16 5.18 1.32
CA LEU A 97 9.01 4.94 2.74
C LEU A 97 10.34 4.44 3.29
N GLY A 98 10.86 5.11 4.33
CA GLY A 98 12.06 4.65 5.01
C GLY A 98 12.41 5.48 6.24
N GLY A 99 12.96 4.83 7.26
CA GLY A 99 13.41 5.48 8.49
C GLY A 99 12.28 6.26 9.18
N VAL A 100 11.11 5.63 9.29
CA VAL A 100 9.85 6.17 9.82
C VAL A 100 9.23 7.35 9.07
N VAL A 101 9.68 7.62 7.84
CA VAL A 101 9.19 8.74 7.03
C VAL A 101 8.52 8.22 5.75
N LEU A 102 7.23 8.53 5.61
CA LEU A 102 6.44 8.27 4.40
C LEU A 102 6.37 9.54 3.55
N HIS A 103 6.76 9.42 2.28
CA HIS A 103 6.68 10.48 1.28
C HIS A 103 5.53 10.19 0.33
N LEU A 104 4.59 11.13 0.26
CA LEU A 104 3.44 11.06 -0.63
C LEU A 104 3.57 12.17 -1.68
N ARG A 105 3.37 11.85 -2.95
CA ARG A 105 3.22 12.86 -4.00
C ARG A 105 1.75 13.18 -4.18
N GLU A 106 1.44 14.47 -4.19
CA GLU A 106 0.08 14.98 -4.41
C GLU A 106 0.18 16.30 -5.16
N ASP A 107 -0.45 16.38 -6.34
CA ASP A 107 -0.51 17.60 -7.18
C ASP A 107 0.85 18.30 -7.39
N GLY A 108 1.91 17.52 -7.60
CA GLY A 108 3.26 18.03 -7.82
C GLY A 108 3.99 18.51 -6.56
N SER A 109 3.39 18.34 -5.38
CA SER A 109 4.01 18.54 -4.08
C SER A 109 4.36 17.21 -3.41
N ILE A 110 5.31 17.24 -2.46
CA ILE A 110 5.62 16.10 -1.60
C ILE A 110 5.13 16.42 -0.18
N ARG A 111 4.23 15.58 0.34
CA ARG A 111 3.85 15.56 1.76
C ARG A 111 4.63 14.50 2.48
N VAL A 112 4.95 14.78 3.74
CA VAL A 112 5.73 13.90 4.59
C VAL A 112 4.91 13.53 5.81
N HIS A 113 4.87 12.25 6.15
CA HIS A 113 4.20 11.71 7.33
C HIS A 113 5.16 10.88 8.17
N ASN A 114 5.00 10.95 9.49
CA ASN A 114 5.60 9.98 10.39
C ASN A 114 4.83 8.67 10.27
N VAL A 115 5.49 7.59 9.85
CA VAL A 115 4.82 6.30 9.60
C VAL A 115 4.29 5.64 10.88
N LEU A 116 4.82 5.99 12.05
CA LEU A 116 4.38 5.45 13.34
C LEU A 116 3.07 6.09 13.81
N THR A 117 2.87 7.37 13.51
CA THR A 117 1.75 8.16 14.06
C THR A 117 0.78 8.67 13.02
N GLY A 118 1.13 8.62 11.73
CA GLY A 118 0.38 9.22 10.62
C GLY A 118 0.48 10.74 10.58
N GLU A 119 1.13 11.37 11.57
CA GLU A 119 1.20 12.83 11.66
C GLU A 119 2.09 13.40 10.56
N SER A 120 1.57 14.42 9.86
CA SER A 120 2.37 15.25 8.97
C SER A 120 2.90 16.45 9.73
N PRO A 121 4.23 16.63 9.88
CA PRO A 121 4.75 17.91 10.34
C PRO A 121 4.31 18.98 9.33
N ARG A 122 3.74 20.09 9.82
CA ARG A 122 3.36 21.25 8.98
C ARG A 122 4.59 21.86 8.31
N VAL A 123 5.07 21.27 7.23
CA VAL A 123 6.20 21.77 6.44
C VAL A 123 5.84 21.58 4.97
N TRP A 124 5.53 22.70 4.30
CA TRP A 124 5.31 22.74 2.86
C TRP A 124 6.63 23.07 2.18
N TRP A 125 7.22 22.12 1.44
CA TRP A 125 8.32 22.41 0.52
C TRP A 125 7.72 22.61 -0.87
N ARG A 126 7.90 23.81 -1.46
CA ARG A 126 7.68 24.01 -2.90
C ARG A 126 8.95 23.59 -3.63
N LEU A 127 8.81 22.65 -4.57
CA LEU A 127 9.83 22.33 -5.57
C LEU A 127 9.90 23.42 -6.64
#